data_AF-A0A2E6HAZ4-F1
#
_entry.id   AF-A0A2E6HAZ4-F1
#
_cell.length_a   1.000
_cell.length_b   1.000
_cell.length_c   1.000
_cell.angle_alpha   90.00
_cell.angle_beta   90.00
_cell.angle_gamma   90.00
#
_symmetry.space_group_name_H-M   'P 1'
#
loop_
_entity.id
_entity.type
_entity.pdbx_description
1 polymer ?
#
loop_
_entity_poly.entity_id
_entity_poly.type
_entity_poly.pdbx_seq_one_letter_code
_entity_poly.pdbx_strand_id
1 'polypeptide(L)' 'MEYEPHKCVEDEFKGNKILKIIKVDDEGNEIEKFGTIVSFGFKKAAYIVKNIEEIKKFVEENDK' A
#
# COMPACT_ATOMS: atom_id res chain seq x y z
N MET A 1 5.72 11.83 9.38
CA MET A 1 4.88 11.92 8.16
C MET A 1 3.42 11.59 8.49
N GLU A 2 2.45 12.40 8.03
CA GLU A 2 1.00 12.08 8.14
C GLU A 2 0.51 11.57 6.78
N TYR A 3 -0.09 10.38 6.75
CA TYR A 3 -0.60 9.78 5.52
C TYR A 3 -2.04 10.24 5.27
N GLU A 4 -2.36 10.62 4.03
CA GLU A 4 -3.75 10.83 3.61
C GLU A 4 -4.61 9.59 3.93
N PRO A 5 -5.93 9.73 4.17
CA PRO A 5 -6.82 8.59 4.42
C PRO A 5 -6.68 7.52 3.33
N HIS A 6 -6.45 6.29 3.76
CA HIS A 6 -6.21 5.16 2.85
C HIS A 6 -6.71 3.83 3.42
N LYS A 7 -6.86 2.83 2.54
CA LYS A 7 -7.15 1.45 2.93
C LYS A 7 -6.39 0.43 2.09
N CYS A 8 -6.12 -0.73 2.68
CA CYS A 8 -5.58 -1.90 1.99
C CYS A 8 -6.71 -2.74 1.38
N VAL A 9 -6.57 -3.14 0.12
CA VAL A 9 -7.57 -3.92 -0.61
C VAL A 9 -6.87 -5.05 -1.38
N GLU A 10 -7.44 -6.25 -1.33
CA GLU A 10 -7.06 -7.35 -2.22
C GLU A 10 -7.81 -7.26 -3.55
N ASP A 11 -7.11 -7.49 -4.66
CA ASP A 11 -7.69 -7.47 -6.00
C ASP A 11 -7.00 -8.52 -6.89
N GLU A 12 -7.48 -8.70 -8.12
CA GLU A 12 -6.93 -9.62 -9.11
C GLU A 12 -6.54 -8.90 -10.40
N PHE A 13 -5.30 -9.11 -10.85
CA PHE A 13 -4.84 -8.63 -12.15
C PHE A 13 -4.30 -9.78 -12.99
N LYS A 14 -4.98 -10.07 -14.11
CA LYS A 14 -4.64 -11.16 -15.04
C LYS A 14 -4.47 -12.51 -14.33
N GLY A 15 -5.42 -12.88 -13.46
CA GLY A 15 -5.38 -14.14 -12.70
C GLY A 15 -4.38 -14.17 -11.54
N ASN A 16 -3.73 -13.04 -11.20
CA ASN A 16 -2.80 -12.95 -10.09
C ASN A 16 -3.37 -12.06 -8.98
N LYS A 17 -3.32 -12.56 -7.74
CA LYS A 17 -3.64 -11.75 -6.56
C LYS A 17 -2.64 -10.61 -6.39
N ILE A 18 -3.19 -9.42 -6.17
CA ILE A 18 -2.45 -8.20 -5.86
C ILE A 18 -3.01 -7.57 -4.58
N LEU A 19 -2.14 -6.87 -3.86
CA LEU A 19 -2.51 -5.99 -2.76
C LEU A 19 -2.38 -4.55 -3.24
N LYS A 20 -3.40 -3.74 -3.01
CA LYS A 20 -3.41 -2.30 -3.27
C LYS A 20 -3.53 -1.54 -1.96
N ILE A 21 -2.89 -0.38 -1.90
CA ILE A 21 -3.24 0.68 -0.96
C ILE A 21 -3.89 1.77 -1.79
N ILE A 22 -5.12 2.13 -1.45
CA ILE A 22 -5.91 3.14 -2.17
C ILE A 22 -6.26 4.30 -1.25
N LYS A 23 -6.33 5.51 -1.80
CA LYS A 23 -6.87 6.70 -1.15
C LYS A 23 -8.36 6.52 -0.93
N VAL A 24 -8.83 6.97 0.22
CA VAL A 24 -10.25 7.07 0.54
C VAL A 24 -10.60 8.50 0.92
N ASP A 25 -11.88 8.84 0.84
CA ASP A 25 -12.39 10.06 1.46
C ASP A 25 -12.52 9.88 2.98
N ASP A 26 -12.91 10.95 3.68
CA ASP A 26 -13.10 10.95 5.14
C ASP A 26 -14.20 9.97 5.61
N GLU A 27 -15.05 9.51 4.69
CA GLU A 27 -16.11 8.52 4.93
C GLU A 27 -15.67 7.07 4.62
N GLY A 28 -14.45 6.88 4.11
CA GLY A 28 -13.87 5.57 3.77
C GLY A 28 -14.21 5.06 2.35
N ASN A 29 -14.87 5.87 1.53
CA ASN A 29 -15.20 5.52 0.14
C ASN A 29 -13.98 5.73 -0.77
N GLU A 30 -13.86 4.92 -1.83
CA GLU A 30 -12.77 5.04 -2.78
C GLU A 30 -12.95 6.27 -3.67
N ILE A 31 -11.91 7.10 -3.77
CA ILE A 31 -11.88 8.25 -4.68
C ILE A 31 -11.55 7.72 -6.09
N GLU A 32 -12.56 7.67 -6.97
CA GLU A 32 -12.56 6.90 -8.23
C GLU A 32 -11.31 7.05 -9.13
N LYS A 33 -10.91 5.92 -9.73
CA LYS A 33 -9.91 5.66 -10.81
C LYS A 33 -8.45 6.05 -10.61
N PHE A 34 -8.09 7.01 -9.76
CA PHE A 34 -6.69 7.39 -9.53
C PHE A 34 -6.24 7.27 -8.06
N GLY A 35 -7.07 6.68 -7.20
CA GLY A 35 -6.77 6.52 -5.78
C GLY A 35 -5.66 5.51 -5.44
N THR A 36 -5.14 4.71 -6.37
CA THR A 36 -4.11 3.71 -6.02
C THR A 36 -2.77 4.39 -5.68
N ILE A 37 -2.38 4.35 -4.41
CA ILE A 37 -1.09 4.82 -3.90
C ILE A 37 0.02 3.84 -4.30
N VAL A 38 -0.20 2.56 -3.99
CA VAL A 38 0.74 1.48 -4.33
C VAL A 38 -0.03 0.20 -4.65
N SER A 39 0.50 -0.58 -5.59
CA SER A 39 -0.03 -1.91 -5.94
C SER A 39 1.11 -2.88 -6.18
N PHE A 40 1.01 -4.07 -5.61
CA PHE A 40 2.00 -5.11 -5.82
C PHE A 40 1.40 -6.52 -5.71
N GLY A 41 1.94 -7.43 -6.54
CA GLY A 41 1.59 -8.84 -6.48
C GLY A 41 2.23 -9.57 -5.29
N PHE A 42 1.73 -10.77 -5.02
CA PHE A 42 2.15 -11.63 -3.90
C PHE A 42 3.67 -11.74 -3.72
N LYS A 43 4.44 -11.98 -4.79
CA LYS A 43 5.90 -12.11 -4.70
C LYS A 43 6.57 -10.86 -4.12
N LYS A 44 6.14 -9.67 -4.56
CA LYS A 44 6.66 -8.40 -4.04
C LYS A 44 6.23 -8.18 -2.59
N ALA A 45 4.99 -8.51 -2.25
CA ALA A 45 4.51 -8.48 -0.86
C ALA A 45 5.39 -9.34 0.06
N ALA A 46 5.73 -10.57 -0.36
CA ALA A 46 6.60 -11.46 0.39
C ALA A 46 8.01 -10.88 0.62
N TYR A 47 8.59 -10.21 -0.38
CA TYR A 47 9.86 -9.50 -0.21
C TYR A 47 9.75 -8.34 0.78
N ILE A 48 8.66 -7.56 0.75
CA ILE A 48 8.43 -6.47 1.71
C ILE A 48 8.34 -7.02 3.13
N VAL A 49 7.52 -8.06 3.35
CA VAL A 49 7.36 -8.70 4.67
C VAL A 49 8.68 -9.25 5.20
N LYS A 50 9.48 -9.91 4.34
CA LYS A 50 10.78 -10.46 4.74
C LYS A 50 11.77 -9.40 5.22
N ASN A 51 11.64 -8.15 4.75
CA ASN A 51 12.57 -7.07 5.04
C ASN A 51 11.90 -5.91 5.80
N ILE A 52 10.76 -6.17 6.48
CA ILE A 52 9.92 -5.11 7.05
C ILE A 52 10.65 -4.26 8.10
N GLU A 53 11.55 -4.86 8.88
CA GLU A 53 12.31 -4.15 9.92
C GLU A 53 13.33 -3.16 9.32
N GLU A 54 14.03 -3.56 8.25
CA GLU A 54 14.94 -2.66 7.52
C GLU A 54 14.16 -1.52 6.85
N ILE A 55 12.97 -1.80 6.32
CA ILE A 55 12.09 -0.80 5.73
C ILE A 55 11.62 0.21 6.80
N LYS A 56 11.21 -0.27 7.99
CA LYS A 56 10.84 0.61 9.11
C LYS A 56 11.99 1.52 9.51
N LYS A 57 13.18 0.95 9.71
CA LYS A 57 14.38 1.72 10.06
C LYS A 57 14.69 2.79 9.01
N PHE A 58 14.64 2.44 7.73
CA PHE A 58 14.82 3.39 6.63
C PHE A 58 13.81 4.55 6.70
N VAL A 59 12.53 4.26 6.97
CA VAL A 59 11.50 5.30 7.11
C VAL A 59 11.79 6.20 8.31
N GLU A 60 12.08 5.62 9.48
CA GLU A 60 12.39 6.38 10.71
C GLU A 60 13.61 7.29 10.55
N GLU A 61 14.68 6.82 9.89
CA GLU A 61 15.90 7.62 9.65
C GLU A 61 15.68 8.79 8.68
N ASN A 62 14.60 8.75 7.90
CA ASN A 62 14.28 9.76 6.89
C ASN A 62 13.01 10.56 7.20
N ASP A 63 12.30 10.24 8.28
CA ASP A 63 11.16 11.01 8.79
C ASP A 63 11.72 12.24 9.52
N LYS A 64 11.76 13.37 8.81
CA LYS A 64 12.20 14.67 9.37
C LYS A 64 11.06 15.39 10.08
#